data_AF-A0A3B0W6M3-F1
#
_entry.id   AF-A0A3B0W6M3-F1
#
_cell.length_a   1.000
_cell.length_b   1.000
_cell.length_c   1.000
_cell.angle_alpha   90.00
_cell.angle_beta   90.00
_cell.angle_gamma   90.00
#
_symmetry.space_group_name_H-M   'P 1'
#
loop_
_entity.id
_entity.type
_entity.pdbx_description
1 polymer ?
#
loop_
_entity_poly.entity_id
_entity_poly.type
_entity_poly.pdbx_seq_one_letter_code
_entity_poly.pdbx_strand_id
1 'polypeptide(L)' 'APLLGAGNKLSAFSRLLTALDDFKHFKDPLQSHFAYGELTHQQYTWAHVMHINNHLEELV' A
#
# COMPACT_ATOMS: atom_id res chain seq x y z
N ALA A 1 -11.87 0.67 -0.51
CA ALA A 1 -11.76 0.54 0.96
C ALA A 1 -12.64 1.59 1.63
N PRO A 2 -13.25 1.33 2.80
CA PRO A 2 -14.07 2.32 3.50
C PRO A 2 -13.25 3.56 3.86
N LEU A 3 -13.88 4.75 3.78
CA LEU A 3 -13.30 5.99 4.27
C LEU A 3 -13.03 5.85 5.78
N LEU A 4 -11.79 6.16 6.19
CA LEU A 4 -11.49 6.35 7.60
C LEU A 4 -12.14 7.65 8.05
N GLY A 5 -13.33 7.57 8.68
CA GLY A 5 -13.88 8.72 9.40
C GLY A 5 -12.86 9.18 10.43
N ALA A 6 -12.53 10.49 10.44
CA ALA A 6 -11.50 11.17 11.24
C ALA A 6 -10.76 10.25 12.24
N GLY A 7 -9.91 9.38 11.69
CA GLY A 7 -9.33 8.27 12.43
C GLY A 7 -8.08 8.73 13.18
N ASN A 8 -7.94 8.27 14.42
CA ASN A 8 -6.69 8.37 15.18
C ASN A 8 -5.49 7.96 14.28
N LYS A 9 -4.42 8.77 14.24
CA LYS A 9 -3.21 8.47 13.45
C LYS A 9 -2.65 7.06 13.72
N LEU A 10 -2.78 6.58 14.95
CA LEU A 10 -2.38 5.23 15.33
C LEU A 10 -3.20 4.14 14.62
N SER A 11 -4.52 4.33 14.46
CA SER A 11 -5.35 3.35 13.76
C SER A 11 -5.12 3.37 12.25
N ALA A 12 -4.82 4.55 11.68
CA ALA A 12 -4.42 4.67 10.28
C ALA A 12 -3.10 3.93 10.01
N PHE A 13 -2.10 4.13 10.87
CA PHE A 13 -0.81 3.45 10.75
C PHE A 13 -0.94 1.94 10.95
N SER A 14 -1.73 1.50 11.94
CA SER A 14 -2.02 0.08 12.13
C SER A 14 -2.65 -0.57 10.89
N ARG A 15 -3.59 0.11 10.23
CA ARG A 15 -4.20 -0.39 8.99
C ARG A 15 -3.20 -0.48 7.83
N LEU A 16 -2.30 0.49 7.71
CA LEU A 16 -1.24 0.43 6.70
C LEU A 16 -0.35 -0.80 6.92
N LEU A 17 0.09 -1.04 8.15
CA LEU A 17 0.91 -2.22 8.48
C LEU A 17 0.17 -3.53 8.20
N THR A 18 -1.11 -3.63 8.57
CA THR A 18 -1.93 -4.81 8.24
C THR A 18 -2.03 -5.01 6.74
N ALA A 19 -2.29 -3.96 5.96
CA ALA A 19 -2.40 -4.06 4.51
C ALA A 19 -1.08 -4.51 3.85
N LEU A 20 0.08 -4.07 4.37
CA LEU A 20 1.38 -4.51 3.88
C LEU A 20 1.64 -5.99 4.20
N ASP A 21 1.25 -6.47 5.38
CA ASP A 21 1.38 -7.88 5.74
C ASP A 21 0.43 -8.77 4.96
N ASP A 22 -0.82 -8.36 4.78
CA ASP A 22 -1.80 -9.04 3.94
C ASP A 22 -1.27 -9.15 2.50
N PHE A 23 -0.75 -8.05 1.94
CA PHE A 23 -0.19 -8.04 0.60
C PHE A 23 1.01 -8.99 0.45
N LYS A 24 1.90 -9.04 1.45
CA LYS A 24 3.04 -9.97 1.47
C LYS A 24 2.61 -11.43 1.36
N HIS A 25 1.51 -11.79 2.02
CA HIS A 25 0.96 -13.15 2.03
C HIS A 25 0.00 -13.44 0.87
N PHE A 26 -0.46 -12.42 0.16
CA PHE A 26 -1.32 -12.57 -1.02
C PHE A 26 -0.61 -13.37 -2.12
N LYS A 27 -1.27 -14.43 -2.62
CA LYS A 27 -0.79 -15.32 -3.69
C LYS A 27 -1.75 -15.48 -4.86
N ASP A 28 -2.93 -14.88 -4.77
CA ASP A 28 -3.89 -14.89 -5.86
C ASP A 28 -3.43 -13.96 -7.01
N PRO A 29 -4.04 -14.07 -8.20
CA PRO A 29 -3.71 -13.19 -9.31
C PRO A 29 -3.86 -11.71 -8.95
N LEU A 30 -2.82 -10.93 -9.22
CA LEU A 30 -2.83 -9.48 -9.08
C LEU A 30 -3.63 -8.86 -10.22
N GLN A 31 -4.35 -7.79 -9.92
CA GLN A 31 -4.92 -6.92 -10.95
C GLN A 31 -3.80 -6.09 -11.59
N SER A 32 -4.07 -5.45 -12.74
CA SER A 32 -3.11 -4.53 -13.34
C SER A 32 -2.90 -3.29 -12.47
N HIS A 33 -1.66 -2.82 -12.39
CA HIS A 33 -1.32 -1.57 -11.72
C HIS A 33 -1.79 -0.39 -12.57
N PHE A 34 -2.40 0.61 -11.94
CA PHE A 34 -2.97 1.77 -12.64
C PHE A 34 -1.96 2.47 -13.58
N ALA A 35 -0.73 2.68 -13.13
CA ALA A 35 0.29 3.39 -13.92
C ALA A 35 1.20 2.47 -14.76
N TYR A 36 1.31 1.19 -14.41
CA TYR A 36 2.36 0.31 -14.95
C TYR A 36 1.83 -0.96 -15.62
N GLY A 37 0.51 -1.19 -15.60
CA GLY A 37 -0.10 -2.40 -16.15
C GLY A 37 0.24 -3.64 -15.34
N GLU A 38 0.41 -4.77 -16.00
CA GLU A 38 0.75 -6.05 -15.36
C GLU A 38 2.10 -5.98 -14.66
N LEU A 39 2.12 -6.33 -13.36
CA LEU A 39 3.31 -6.35 -12.54
C LEU A 39 3.42 -7.67 -11.79
N THR A 40 4.64 -8.12 -11.58
CA THR A 40 4.94 -9.19 -10.61
C THR A 40 4.68 -8.71 -9.18
N HIS A 41 4.46 -9.66 -8.26
CA HIS A 41 4.31 -9.37 -6.82
C HIS A 41 5.48 -8.55 -6.25
N GLN A 42 6.70 -8.84 -6.70
CA GLN A 42 7.90 -8.10 -6.32
C GLN A 42 7.89 -6.66 -6.85
N GLN A 43 7.49 -6.44 -8.11
CA GLN A 43 7.39 -5.08 -8.67
C GLN A 43 6.28 -4.26 -7.99
N TYR A 44 5.16 -4.88 -7.65
CA TYR A 44 4.13 -4.25 -6.82
C TYR A 44 4.67 -3.84 -5.45
N THR A 45 5.48 -4.69 -4.82
CA THR A 45 6.11 -4.38 -3.54
C THR A 45 6.98 -3.12 -3.65
N TRP A 46 7.78 -3.00 -4.71
CA TRP A 46 8.59 -1.81 -4.96
C TRP A 46 7.75 -0.56 -5.21
N ALA A 47 6.67 -0.68 -6.00
CA ALA A 47 5.75 0.43 -6.25
C ALA A 47 5.09 0.92 -4.95
N HIS A 48 4.65 0.01 -4.07
CA HIS A 48 4.11 0.37 -2.76
C HIS A 48 5.12 1.11 -1.89
N VAL A 49 6.37 0.63 -1.79
CA VAL A 49 7.43 1.28 -1.01
C VAL A 49 7.71 2.68 -1.53
N MET A 50 7.82 2.83 -2.86
CA MET A 50 8.04 4.13 -3.50
C MET A 50 6.91 5.11 -3.19
N HIS A 51 5.65 4.72 -3.36
CA HIS A 51 4.51 5.61 -3.05
C HIS A 51 4.47 6.01 -1.56
N ILE A 52 4.74 5.07 -0.66
CA ILE A 52 4.79 5.37 0.78
C ILE A 52 5.90 6.38 1.08
N ASN A 53 7.10 6.18 0.52
CA ASN A 53 8.21 7.12 0.70
C ASN A 53 7.87 8.52 0.19
N ASN A 54 7.27 8.63 -1.02
CA ASN A 54 6.85 9.92 -1.56
C ASN A 54 5.88 10.64 -0.61
N HIS A 55 4.90 9.94 -0.02
CA HIS A 55 4.00 10.54 0.96
C HIS A 55 4.70 10.96 2.25
N LEU A 56 5.74 10.24 2.68
CA LEU A 56 6.51 10.62 3.87
C LEU A 56 7.39 11.85 3.60
N GLU A 57 7.92 11.99 2.39
CA GLU A 57 8.65 13.18 1.95
C GLU A 57 7.77 14.44 1.96
N GLU A 58 6.47 14.32 1.67
CA GLU A 58 5.51 15.44 1.77
C GLU A 58 5.28 15.95 3.21
N LEU A 59 5.74 15.21 4.23
CA LEU A 59 5.60 15.59 5.64
C LEU A 59 6.81 16.33 6.22
N VAL A 60 7.91 16.42 5.46
CA VAL A 60 9.19 17.06 5.87
C VAL A 60 9.35 18.39 5.15
#